data_AF-D5MPA5-F1
#
_entry.id   AF-D5MPA5-F1
#
_cell.length_a   1.000
_cell.length_b   1.000
_cell.length_c   1.000
_cell.angle_alpha   90.00
_cell.angle_beta   90.00
_cell.angle_gamma   90.00
#
_symmetry.space_group_name_H-M   'P 1'
#
loop_
_entity.id
_entity.type
_entity.pdbx_description
1 polymer ?
#
loop_
_entity_poly.entity_id
_entity_poly.type
_entity_poly.pdbx_seq_one_letter_code
_entity_poly.pdbx_strand_id
1 'polypeptide(L)'
;MATAQPKVTVQLMHDTDAENPRKWDNLAMMVCAHRRYILGDEDGATEALDLIYEHLSERQLNEMGFDSTHVPDIQQALKMTGKAIILPLYLYDHSGITMRTKPFACPWDSGQVGFIFVSKAKVCAEQGWKRLNKSRTEKVTAMLVGEVEVYDQYLTGDVWGFKVIEDGEETDSCWGFYGSDPLSNGVVEHLAGQAKQLVEAGQYQRIN
;
A
#
# COMPACT_ATOMS: atom_id res chain seq x y z
N MET A 1 1.90 31.94 41.94
CA MET A 1 2.85 32.11 40.83
C MET A 1 2.20 31.51 39.61
N ALA A 2 2.00 32.28 38.54
CA ALA A 2 1.55 31.71 37.27
C ALA A 2 2.77 31.06 36.61
N THR A 3 2.83 29.73 36.59
CA THR A 3 3.78 28.99 35.77
C THR A 3 3.45 29.29 34.31
N ALA A 4 4.36 29.94 33.58
CA ALA A 4 4.23 30.06 32.14
C ALA A 4 4.10 28.66 31.54
N GLN A 5 3.13 28.45 30.65
CA GLN A 5 3.05 27.18 29.93
C GLN A 5 4.29 27.04 29.04
N PRO A 6 4.89 25.85 28.97
CA PRO A 6 6.05 25.61 28.12
C PRO A 6 5.69 25.89 26.66
N LYS A 7 6.63 26.42 25.90
CA LYS A 7 6.43 26.70 24.48
C LYS A 7 6.59 25.40 23.70
N VAL A 8 5.46 24.84 23.26
CA VAL A 8 5.40 23.62 22.45
C VAL A 8 5.43 23.94 20.96
N THR A 9 6.22 23.20 20.18
CA THR A 9 6.25 23.25 18.70
C THR A 9 6.25 21.82 18.15
N VAL A 10 5.49 21.58 17.07
CA VAL A 10 5.50 20.29 16.35
C VAL A 10 6.13 20.49 14.98
N GLN A 11 7.11 19.65 14.66
CA GLN A 11 7.78 19.60 13.36
C GLN A 11 7.45 18.28 12.67
N LEU A 12 6.99 18.34 11.42
CA LEU A 12 6.84 17.19 10.53
C LEU A 12 8.02 17.15 9.57
N MET A 13 8.57 15.95 9.38
CA MET A 13 9.77 15.72 8.57
C MET A 13 9.56 14.50 7.69
N HIS A 14 10.21 14.44 6.53
CA HIS A 14 10.23 13.22 5.73
C HIS A 14 11.01 12.12 6.45
N ASP A 15 10.44 10.92 6.43
CA ASP A 15 11.12 9.71 6.87
C ASP A 15 11.94 9.13 5.70
N THR A 16 13.25 9.36 5.72
CA THR A 16 14.15 8.90 4.67
C THR A 16 14.62 7.46 4.84
N ASP A 17 14.21 6.78 5.92
CA ASP A 17 14.56 5.38 6.23
C ASP A 17 13.28 4.54 6.46
N ALA A 18 12.20 4.91 5.79
CA ALA A 18 10.91 4.24 5.90
C ALA A 18 10.99 2.75 5.52
N GLU A 19 10.31 1.90 6.30
CA GLU A 19 10.23 0.46 6.02
C GLU A 19 9.26 0.20 4.86
N ASN A 20 9.69 -0.55 3.84
CA ASN A 20 8.81 -0.93 2.72
C ASN A 20 7.55 -1.66 3.22
N PRO A 21 6.33 -1.12 2.98
CA PRO A 21 5.10 -1.68 3.52
C PRO A 21 4.72 -3.03 2.90
N ARG A 22 5.35 -3.42 1.78
CA ARG A 22 5.18 -4.77 1.20
C ARG A 22 5.94 -5.87 1.94
N LYS A 23 6.77 -5.50 2.93
CA LYS A 23 7.39 -6.45 3.87
C LYS A 23 6.53 -6.72 5.11
N TRP A 24 5.40 -6.01 5.26
CA TRP A 24 4.45 -6.22 6.34
C TRP A 24 3.53 -7.41 6.08
N ASP A 25 2.75 -7.78 7.10
CA ASP A 25 1.67 -8.77 6.97
C ASP A 25 0.48 -8.16 6.23
N ASN A 26 0.46 -8.32 4.91
CA ASN A 26 -0.57 -7.78 4.03
C ASN A 26 -1.68 -8.82 3.73
N LEU A 27 -2.91 -8.34 3.57
CA LEU A 27 -4.03 -9.20 3.18
C LEU A 27 -3.81 -9.72 1.75
N ALA A 28 -3.40 -8.84 0.83
CA ALA A 28 -3.23 -9.16 -0.58
C ALA A 28 -1.76 -9.34 -0.97
N MET A 29 -1.55 -10.05 -2.08
CA MET A 29 -0.25 -10.29 -2.70
C MET A 29 -0.12 -9.50 -4.01
N MET A 30 1.05 -8.94 -4.28
CA MET A 30 1.40 -8.25 -5.52
C MET A 30 2.32 -9.10 -6.40
N VAL A 31 1.93 -9.31 -7.65
CA VAL A 31 2.75 -9.98 -8.67
C VAL A 31 3.10 -8.97 -9.74
N CYS A 32 4.38 -8.63 -9.84
CA CYS A 32 4.87 -7.60 -10.76
C CYS A 32 6.06 -8.10 -11.57
N ALA A 33 6.19 -7.57 -12.79
CA ALA A 33 7.38 -7.71 -13.62
C ALA A 33 7.75 -6.33 -14.16
N HIS A 34 8.94 -5.85 -13.80
CA HIS A 34 9.46 -4.58 -14.30
C HIS A 34 10.98 -4.66 -14.52
N ARG A 35 11.44 -4.09 -15.63
CA ARG A 35 12.86 -4.19 -16.05
C ARG A 35 13.85 -3.43 -15.17
N ARG A 36 13.40 -2.39 -14.46
CA ARG A 36 14.26 -1.47 -13.68
C ARG A 36 14.07 -1.58 -12.17
N TYR A 37 12.89 -2.05 -11.74
CA TYR A 37 12.48 -1.98 -10.35
C TYR A 37 12.06 -3.37 -9.91
N ILE A 38 12.47 -3.75 -8.71
CA ILE A 38 11.95 -4.94 -8.04
C ILE A 38 10.67 -4.47 -7.35
N LEU A 39 9.54 -4.82 -7.95
CA LEU A 39 8.19 -4.49 -7.48
C LEU A 39 7.47 -5.79 -7.13
N GLY A 40 6.44 -5.67 -6.29
CA GLY A 40 5.65 -6.80 -5.85
C GLY A 40 6.30 -7.60 -4.73
N ASP A 41 5.62 -8.66 -4.32
CA ASP A 41 5.99 -9.45 -3.15
C ASP A 41 6.79 -10.67 -3.59
N GLU A 42 7.73 -11.09 -2.74
CA GLU A 42 8.65 -12.21 -3.01
C GLU A 42 7.89 -13.51 -3.34
N ASP A 43 6.86 -13.82 -2.55
CA ASP A 43 6.04 -15.03 -2.73
C ASP A 43 4.81 -14.82 -3.63
N GLY A 44 4.63 -13.63 -4.19
CA GLY A 44 3.38 -13.27 -4.90
C GLY A 44 3.10 -14.17 -6.10
N ALA A 45 4.13 -14.48 -6.90
CA ALA A 45 3.98 -15.37 -8.05
C ALA A 45 3.66 -16.81 -7.62
N THR A 46 4.33 -17.31 -6.59
CA THR A 46 4.13 -18.66 -6.04
C THR A 46 2.69 -18.84 -5.55
N GLU A 47 2.18 -17.91 -4.72
CA GLU A 47 0.81 -17.93 -4.22
C GLU A 47 -0.25 -17.88 -5.34
N ALA A 48 0.03 -17.12 -6.40
CA ALA A 48 -0.86 -17.07 -7.57
C ALA A 48 -0.87 -18.41 -8.31
N LEU A 49 0.30 -19.01 -8.52
CA LEU A 49 0.46 -20.30 -9.21
C LEU A 49 -0.19 -21.45 -8.43
N ASP A 50 -0.05 -21.49 -7.11
CA ASP A 50 -0.68 -22.51 -6.28
C ASP A 50 -2.21 -22.47 -6.41
N LEU A 51 -2.80 -21.27 -6.36
CA LEU A 51 -4.25 -21.12 -6.54
C LEU A 51 -4.70 -21.51 -7.96
N ILE A 52 -3.87 -21.23 -8.98
CA ILE A 52 -4.10 -21.63 -10.37
C ILE A 52 -4.12 -23.16 -10.49
N TYR A 53 -3.06 -23.83 -10.02
CA TYR A 53 -2.91 -25.28 -10.16
C TYR A 53 -3.91 -26.08 -9.32
N GLU A 54 -4.38 -25.53 -8.19
CA GLU A 54 -5.47 -26.15 -7.41
C GLU A 54 -6.81 -26.16 -8.18
N HIS A 55 -7.03 -25.20 -9.07
CA HIS A 55 -8.36 -24.93 -9.64
C HIS A 55 -8.46 -25.12 -11.15
N LEU A 56 -7.34 -25.22 -11.86
CA LEU A 56 -7.28 -25.42 -13.30
C LEU A 56 -6.51 -26.69 -13.64
N SER A 57 -7.07 -27.48 -14.55
CA SER A 57 -6.41 -28.68 -15.07
C SER A 57 -5.29 -28.32 -16.06
N GLU A 58 -4.30 -29.21 -16.20
CA GLU A 58 -3.24 -29.07 -17.22
C GLU A 58 -3.81 -28.86 -18.62
N ARG A 59 -4.92 -29.54 -18.96
CA ARG A 59 -5.60 -29.37 -20.24
C ARG A 59 -6.05 -27.92 -20.44
N GLN A 60 -6.67 -27.30 -19.44
CA GLN A 60 -7.12 -25.91 -19.52
C GLN A 60 -5.95 -24.94 -19.66
N LEU A 61 -4.85 -25.19 -18.93
CA LEU A 61 -3.64 -24.38 -18.98
C LEU A 61 -2.95 -24.49 -20.36
N ASN A 62 -2.86 -25.70 -20.91
CA ASN A 62 -2.31 -25.93 -22.25
C ASN A 62 -3.18 -25.29 -23.34
N GLU A 63 -4.50 -25.40 -23.25
CA GLU A 63 -5.45 -24.81 -24.22
C GLU A 63 -5.36 -23.27 -24.26
N MET A 64 -4.95 -22.61 -23.17
CA MET A 64 -4.73 -21.16 -23.14
C MET A 64 -3.29 -20.72 -23.44
N GLY A 65 -2.35 -21.66 -23.65
CA GLY A 65 -0.94 -21.34 -23.85
C GLY A 65 -0.28 -20.73 -22.62
N PHE A 66 -0.64 -21.21 -21.42
CA PHE A 66 -0.17 -20.67 -20.15
C PHE A 66 1.35 -20.79 -19.98
N ASP A 67 2.02 -19.66 -19.74
CA ASP A 67 3.41 -19.59 -19.28
C ASP A 67 3.45 -19.10 -17.82
N SER A 68 3.88 -19.98 -16.91
CA SER A 68 3.96 -19.70 -15.48
C SER A 68 5.01 -18.64 -15.10
N THR A 69 5.85 -18.22 -16.05
CA THR A 69 6.84 -17.16 -15.86
C THR A 69 6.38 -15.81 -16.43
N HIS A 70 5.30 -15.80 -17.21
CA HIS A 70 4.77 -14.61 -17.86
C HIS A 70 3.62 -14.01 -17.05
N VAL A 71 3.87 -12.89 -16.36
CA VAL A 71 2.90 -12.25 -15.45
C VAL A 71 1.51 -12.00 -16.05
N PRO A 72 1.35 -11.57 -17.31
CA PRO A 72 0.03 -11.47 -17.95
C PRO A 72 -0.73 -12.80 -18.01
N ASP A 73 -0.03 -13.91 -18.28
CA ASP A 73 -0.64 -15.24 -18.37
C ASP A 73 -1.04 -15.74 -16.98
N ILE A 74 -0.21 -15.50 -15.96
CA ILE A 74 -0.56 -15.72 -14.54
C ILE A 74 -1.83 -14.94 -14.19
N GLN A 75 -1.90 -13.66 -14.54
CA GLN A 75 -3.08 -12.84 -14.27
C GLN A 75 -4.34 -13.40 -14.96
N GLN A 76 -4.22 -13.85 -16.20
CA GLN A 76 -5.34 -14.40 -16.97
C GLN A 76 -5.81 -15.74 -16.41
N ALA A 77 -4.88 -16.66 -16.12
CA ALA A 77 -5.19 -17.95 -15.51
C ALA A 77 -5.84 -17.76 -14.13
N LEU A 78 -5.28 -16.87 -13.29
CA LEU A 78 -5.82 -16.55 -11.97
C LEU A 78 -7.25 -15.99 -12.06
N LYS A 79 -7.54 -15.11 -13.03
CA LYS A 79 -8.91 -14.65 -13.31
C LYS A 79 -9.84 -15.80 -13.69
N MET A 80 -9.35 -16.75 -14.51
CA MET A 80 -10.15 -17.90 -14.97
C MET A 80 -10.53 -18.84 -13.82
N THR A 81 -9.73 -18.95 -12.75
CA THR A 81 -10.11 -19.71 -11.55
C THR A 81 -11.44 -19.22 -10.95
N GLY A 82 -11.74 -17.93 -11.07
CA GLY A 82 -12.84 -17.28 -10.36
C GLY A 82 -12.69 -17.31 -8.83
N LYS A 83 -11.50 -17.62 -8.30
CA LYS A 83 -11.22 -17.79 -6.87
C LYS A 83 -10.49 -16.62 -6.22
N ALA A 84 -10.12 -15.59 -6.97
CA ALA A 84 -9.47 -14.39 -6.45
C ALA A 84 -10.26 -13.11 -6.77
N ILE A 85 -9.99 -12.06 -5.99
CA ILE A 85 -10.27 -10.66 -6.36
C ILE A 85 -8.94 -10.08 -6.83
N ILE A 86 -8.91 -9.48 -8.01
CA ILE A 86 -7.68 -9.06 -8.70
C ILE A 86 -7.86 -7.64 -9.22
N LEU A 87 -6.87 -6.78 -9.00
CA LEU A 87 -6.78 -5.45 -9.61
C LEU A 87 -5.46 -5.32 -10.39
N PRO A 88 -5.46 -4.69 -11.58
CA PRO A 88 -4.22 -4.41 -12.30
C PRO A 88 -3.39 -3.37 -11.54
N LEU A 89 -2.07 -3.43 -11.68
CA LEU A 89 -1.13 -2.43 -11.16
C LEU A 89 -0.48 -1.70 -12.32
N TYR A 90 -0.64 -0.38 -12.35
CA TYR A 90 -0.02 0.50 -13.32
C TYR A 90 1.07 1.32 -12.65
N LEU A 91 2.20 1.46 -13.33
CA LEU A 91 3.32 2.30 -12.91
C LEU A 91 3.47 3.47 -13.88
N TYR A 92 3.79 4.65 -13.36
CA TYR A 92 4.31 5.78 -14.13
C TYR A 92 5.75 6.05 -13.68
N ASP A 93 6.69 6.15 -14.62
CA ASP A 93 8.13 6.31 -14.40
C ASP A 93 8.65 7.55 -15.15
N HIS A 94 8.73 8.69 -14.43
CA HIS A 94 9.25 9.96 -14.96
C HIS A 94 9.88 10.81 -13.85
N SER A 95 11.21 10.70 -13.69
CA SER A 95 11.98 11.35 -12.61
C SER A 95 11.64 10.88 -11.18
N GLY A 96 10.92 9.76 -11.09
CA GLY A 96 10.37 9.14 -9.88
C GLY A 96 9.32 8.12 -10.33
N ILE A 97 8.83 7.30 -9.40
CA ILE A 97 7.81 6.31 -9.70
C ILE A 97 6.56 6.49 -8.84
N THR A 98 5.40 6.28 -9.45
CA THR A 98 4.11 6.20 -8.76
C THR A 98 3.30 5.03 -9.31
N MET A 99 2.56 4.36 -8.44
CA MET A 99 1.76 3.17 -8.72
C MET A 99 0.30 3.39 -8.35
N ARG A 100 -0.61 2.85 -9.18
CA ARG A 100 -2.04 2.80 -8.84
C ARG A 100 -2.77 1.68 -9.57
N THR A 101 -4.03 1.46 -9.19
CA THR A 101 -4.87 0.40 -9.77
C THR A 101 -5.62 0.80 -11.06
N LYS A 102 -5.37 2.00 -11.57
CA LYS A 102 -5.99 2.57 -12.78
C LYS A 102 -4.94 3.08 -13.76
N PRO A 103 -5.16 2.97 -15.08
CA PRO A 103 -4.19 3.40 -16.07
C PRO A 103 -3.88 4.90 -15.93
N PHE A 104 -2.63 5.29 -16.23
CA PHE A 104 -2.25 6.69 -16.40
C PHE A 104 -2.59 7.17 -17.81
N ALA A 105 -2.73 8.49 -17.96
CA ALA A 105 -3.04 9.08 -19.25
C ALA A 105 -1.82 9.08 -20.21
N CYS A 106 -0.60 9.07 -19.67
CA CYS A 106 0.63 9.12 -20.48
C CYS A 106 1.01 7.72 -20.99
N PRO A 107 0.93 7.43 -22.30
CA PRO A 107 1.20 6.09 -22.82
C PRO A 107 2.70 5.76 -22.93
N TRP A 108 3.58 6.76 -22.85
CA TRP A 108 5.02 6.60 -23.06
C TRP A 108 5.75 6.18 -21.79
N ASP A 109 5.38 6.83 -20.69
CA ASP A 109 6.04 6.68 -19.38
C ASP A 109 5.20 5.85 -18.41
N SER A 110 4.10 5.24 -18.87
CA SER A 110 3.28 4.36 -18.03
C SER A 110 2.87 3.06 -18.71
N GLY A 111 2.58 2.06 -17.88
CA GLY A 111 2.08 0.77 -18.33
C GLY A 111 1.60 -0.07 -17.17
N GLN A 112 0.89 -1.16 -17.48
CA GLN A 112 0.59 -2.18 -16.48
C GLN A 112 1.87 -2.98 -16.20
N VAL A 113 2.26 -3.05 -14.93
CA VAL A 113 3.48 -3.76 -14.49
C VAL A 113 3.17 -5.03 -13.70
N GLY A 114 1.90 -5.27 -13.39
CA GLY A 114 1.51 -6.40 -12.56
C GLY A 114 0.04 -6.38 -12.17
N PHE A 115 -0.24 -7.06 -11.06
CA PHE A 115 -1.54 -7.08 -10.42
C PHE A 115 -1.40 -7.33 -8.91
N ILE A 116 -2.38 -6.84 -8.15
CA ILE A 116 -2.59 -7.20 -6.76
C ILE A 116 -3.78 -8.16 -6.69
N PHE A 117 -3.69 -9.20 -5.86
CA PHE A 117 -4.77 -10.16 -5.68
C PHE A 117 -4.89 -10.66 -4.26
N VAL A 118 -6.08 -11.15 -3.94
CA VAL A 118 -6.32 -11.95 -2.74
C VAL A 118 -7.29 -13.08 -3.06
N SER A 119 -7.04 -14.27 -2.51
CA SER A 119 -7.98 -15.38 -2.66
C SER A 119 -9.27 -15.10 -1.90
N LYS A 120 -10.40 -15.48 -2.49
CA LYS A 120 -11.73 -15.32 -1.87
C LYS A 120 -11.83 -16.13 -0.57
N ALA A 121 -11.10 -17.24 -0.48
CA ALA A 121 -11.01 -18.08 0.71
C ALA A 121 -10.28 -17.35 1.85
N LYS A 122 -9.09 -16.79 1.60
CA LYS A 122 -8.29 -16.02 2.58
C LYS A 122 -9.11 -14.89 3.18
N VAL A 123 -9.69 -14.03 2.33
CA VAL A 123 -10.55 -12.93 2.77
C VAL A 123 -11.72 -13.40 3.62
N CYS A 124 -12.39 -14.48 3.21
CA CYS A 124 -13.52 -15.01 3.96
C CYS A 124 -13.09 -15.52 5.35
N ALA A 125 -11.95 -16.17 5.45
CA ALA A 125 -11.41 -16.64 6.72
C ALA A 125 -11.06 -15.47 7.65
N GLU A 126 -10.26 -14.50 7.18
CA GLU A 126 -9.82 -13.36 7.98
C GLU A 126 -10.97 -12.47 8.44
N GLN A 127 -11.98 -12.26 7.60
CA GLN A 127 -13.13 -11.42 7.92
C GLN A 127 -14.26 -12.18 8.62
N GLY A 128 -14.13 -13.48 8.85
CA GLY A 128 -15.17 -14.33 9.43
C GLY A 128 -16.44 -14.44 8.55
N TRP A 129 -16.29 -14.35 7.23
CA TRP A 129 -17.39 -14.42 6.28
C TRP A 129 -17.55 -15.82 5.69
N LYS A 130 -18.79 -16.28 5.53
CA LYS A 130 -19.08 -17.55 4.85
C LYS A 130 -18.92 -17.50 3.34
N ARG A 131 -19.18 -16.33 2.73
CA ARG A 131 -19.11 -16.09 1.29
C ARG A 131 -19.01 -14.61 0.97
N LEU A 132 -18.48 -14.29 -0.19
CA LEU A 132 -18.53 -12.93 -0.74
C LEU A 132 -19.90 -12.64 -1.37
N ASN A 133 -20.26 -11.37 -1.32
CA ASN A 133 -21.37 -10.76 -2.05
C ASN A 133 -20.85 -9.45 -2.65
N LYS A 134 -21.69 -8.73 -3.42
CA LYS A 134 -21.28 -7.49 -4.09
C LYS A 134 -20.64 -6.46 -3.14
N SER A 135 -21.30 -6.16 -2.02
CA SER A 135 -20.80 -5.18 -1.04
C SER A 135 -19.49 -5.63 -0.38
N ARG A 136 -19.34 -6.92 -0.08
CA ARG A 136 -18.08 -7.47 0.44
C ARG A 136 -16.97 -7.43 -0.60
N THR A 137 -17.27 -7.70 -1.86
CA THR A 137 -16.30 -7.57 -2.95
C THR A 137 -15.86 -6.12 -3.12
N GLU A 138 -16.78 -5.15 -3.07
CA GLU A 138 -16.44 -3.73 -3.10
C GLU A 138 -15.56 -3.31 -1.90
N LYS A 139 -15.88 -3.79 -0.69
CA LYS A 139 -15.05 -3.55 0.51
C LYS A 139 -13.63 -4.09 0.33
N VAL A 140 -13.49 -5.29 -0.22
CA VAL A 140 -12.17 -5.90 -0.46
C VAL A 140 -11.43 -5.17 -1.57
N THR A 141 -12.11 -4.79 -2.65
CA THR A 141 -11.51 -3.95 -3.70
C THR A 141 -10.97 -2.64 -3.12
N ALA A 142 -11.71 -2.00 -2.20
CA ALA A 142 -11.22 -0.80 -1.52
C ALA A 142 -9.99 -1.08 -0.64
N MET A 143 -9.93 -2.21 0.06
CA MET A 143 -8.73 -2.62 0.82
C MET A 143 -7.52 -2.79 -0.09
N LEU A 144 -7.66 -3.47 -1.23
CA LEU A 144 -6.59 -3.66 -2.20
C LEU A 144 -6.12 -2.33 -2.79
N VAL A 145 -7.04 -1.40 -3.04
CA VAL A 145 -6.68 -0.04 -3.47
C VAL A 145 -5.87 0.67 -2.39
N GLY A 146 -6.29 0.58 -1.12
CA GLY A 146 -5.56 1.16 0.01
C GLY A 146 -4.15 0.58 0.19
N GLU A 147 -3.97 -0.73 0.05
CA GLU A 147 -2.62 -1.34 0.08
C GLU A 147 -1.71 -0.81 -1.04
N VAL A 148 -2.27 -0.57 -2.23
CA VAL A 148 -1.53 0.05 -3.34
C VAL A 148 -1.23 1.51 -3.07
N GLU A 149 -2.14 2.26 -2.47
CA GLU A 149 -1.94 3.67 -2.08
C GLU A 149 -0.83 3.81 -1.03
N VAL A 150 -0.78 2.92 -0.03
CA VAL A 150 0.30 2.91 0.97
C VAL A 150 1.64 2.54 0.34
N TYR A 151 1.66 1.58 -0.58
CA TYR A 151 2.88 1.27 -1.32
C TYR A 151 3.30 2.42 -2.26
N ASP A 152 2.37 3.13 -2.88
CA ASP A 152 2.68 4.32 -3.67
C ASP A 152 3.32 5.41 -2.82
N GLN A 153 2.79 5.67 -1.63
CA GLN A 153 3.37 6.61 -0.67
C GLN A 153 4.83 6.25 -0.32
N TYR A 154 5.12 4.96 -0.12
CA TYR A 154 6.50 4.48 0.03
C TYR A 154 7.36 4.81 -1.21
N LEU A 155 6.88 4.46 -2.40
CA LEU A 155 7.60 4.64 -3.66
C LEU A 155 7.89 6.12 -3.96
N THR A 156 7.00 7.03 -3.56
CA THR A 156 7.14 8.47 -3.76
C THR A 156 7.85 9.18 -2.61
N GLY A 157 8.20 8.48 -1.53
CA GLY A 157 8.77 9.08 -0.32
C GLY A 157 7.79 9.93 0.49
N ASP A 158 6.48 9.72 0.32
CA ASP A 158 5.41 10.38 1.10
C ASP A 158 5.24 9.66 2.46
N VAL A 159 6.34 9.56 3.20
CA VAL A 159 6.40 8.98 4.55
C VAL A 159 6.98 10.03 5.49
N TRP A 160 6.38 10.15 6.65
CA TRP A 160 6.61 11.27 7.56
C TRP A 160 6.89 10.80 8.98
N GLY A 161 7.61 11.62 9.73
CA GLY A 161 7.69 11.58 11.17
C GLY A 161 7.38 12.93 11.78
N PHE A 162 7.23 12.95 13.10
CA PHE A 162 7.12 14.17 13.87
C PHE A 162 8.18 14.26 14.97
N LYS A 163 8.46 15.49 15.37
CA LYS A 163 9.16 15.84 16.60
C LYS A 163 8.34 16.85 17.39
N VAL A 164 8.22 16.63 18.69
CA VAL A 164 7.68 17.59 19.65
C VAL A 164 8.85 18.27 20.34
N ILE A 165 8.86 19.60 20.27
CA ILE A 165 9.88 20.44 20.90
C ILE A 165 9.21 21.26 21.99
N GLU A 166 9.67 21.11 23.23
CA GLU A 166 9.22 21.88 24.38
C GLU A 166 10.39 22.73 24.90
N ASP A 167 10.20 24.05 24.93
CA ASP A 167 11.22 25.01 25.40
C ASP A 167 12.61 24.88 24.73
N GLY A 168 12.64 24.35 23.51
CA GLY A 168 13.85 24.19 22.69
C GLY A 168 14.48 22.79 22.76
N GLU A 169 13.93 21.87 23.56
CA GLU A 169 14.39 20.49 23.65
C GLU A 169 13.39 19.54 22.99
N GLU A 170 13.90 18.53 22.26
CA GLU A 170 13.07 17.45 21.71
C GLU A 170 12.60 16.55 22.86
N THR A 171 11.29 16.43 23.05
CA THR A 171 10.68 15.64 24.13
C THR A 171 10.02 14.36 23.63
N ASP A 172 9.59 14.34 22.37
CA ASP A 172 8.93 13.19 21.75
C ASP A 172 9.20 13.17 20.24
N SER A 173 9.30 11.97 19.68
CA SER A 173 9.38 11.79 18.24
C SER A 173 8.90 10.40 17.82
N CYS A 174 8.24 10.35 16.67
CA CYS A 174 7.76 9.11 16.08
C CYS A 174 7.79 9.23 14.55
N TRP A 175 7.99 8.10 13.86
CA TRP A 175 8.28 8.03 12.42
C TRP A 175 7.46 6.92 11.76
N GLY A 176 7.53 6.79 10.43
CA GLY A 176 6.78 5.77 9.69
C GLY A 176 5.31 6.09 9.42
N PHE A 177 4.91 7.36 9.37
CA PHE A 177 3.54 7.76 9.04
C PHE A 177 3.35 7.94 7.53
N TYR A 178 2.58 7.05 6.94
CA TYR A 178 2.33 6.98 5.51
C TYR A 178 1.27 7.99 5.05
N GLY A 179 1.69 8.91 4.18
CA GLY A 179 0.85 9.99 3.65
C GLY A 179 1.16 11.36 4.26
N SER A 180 1.04 12.40 3.45
CA SER A 180 1.39 13.77 3.85
C SER A 180 0.45 14.42 4.85
N ASP A 181 -0.83 14.06 4.94
CA ASP A 181 -1.79 14.73 5.84
C ASP A 181 -1.72 14.17 7.27
N PRO A 182 -1.25 14.94 8.27
CA PRO A 182 -1.12 14.47 9.64
C PRO A 182 -2.47 14.14 10.31
N LEU A 183 -3.58 14.66 9.79
CA LEU A 183 -4.91 14.37 10.32
C LEU A 183 -5.42 12.99 9.91
N SER A 184 -4.85 12.39 8.86
CA SER A 184 -5.29 11.10 8.33
C SER A 184 -4.22 10.02 8.30
N ASN A 185 -2.93 10.38 8.42
CA ASN A 185 -1.80 9.44 8.33
C ASN A 185 -1.44 8.74 9.66
N GLY A 186 -2.17 9.04 10.74
CA GLY A 186 -1.95 8.48 12.08
C GLY A 186 -1.14 9.34 13.05
N VAL A 187 -0.48 10.42 12.61
CA VAL A 187 0.34 11.29 13.48
C VAL A 187 -0.42 11.76 14.73
N VAL A 188 -1.67 12.21 14.54
CA VAL A 188 -2.51 12.74 15.63
C VAL A 188 -2.82 11.70 16.72
N GLU A 189 -2.79 10.42 16.39
CA GLU A 189 -3.04 9.32 17.34
C GLU A 189 -1.87 9.10 18.30
N HIS A 190 -0.67 9.49 17.86
CA HIS A 190 0.58 9.37 18.61
C HIS A 190 0.95 10.66 19.37
N LEU A 191 0.20 11.74 19.18
CA LEU A 191 0.39 12.99 19.90
C LEU A 191 -0.55 13.08 21.12
N ALA A 192 -0.09 13.80 22.15
CA ALA A 192 -0.87 14.09 23.33
C ALA A 192 -0.88 15.59 23.67
N GLY A 193 -1.83 15.98 24.53
CA GLY A 193 -1.88 17.31 25.13
C GLY A 193 -1.87 18.46 24.11
N GLN A 194 -1.02 19.44 24.36
CA GLN A 194 -0.91 20.64 23.53
C GLN A 194 -0.37 20.34 22.13
N ALA A 195 0.56 19.39 21.98
CA ALA A 195 1.10 19.02 20.67
C ALA A 195 0.01 18.49 19.73
N LYS A 196 -0.90 17.65 20.26
CA LYS A 196 -2.07 17.16 19.51
C LYS A 196 -2.97 18.31 19.05
N GLN A 197 -3.32 19.22 19.97
CA GLN A 197 -4.18 20.37 19.68
C GLN A 197 -3.59 21.28 18.61
N LEU A 198 -2.27 21.49 18.63
CA LEU A 198 -1.56 22.26 17.62
C LEU A 198 -1.70 21.61 16.23
N VAL A 199 -1.49 20.30 16.13
CA VAL A 199 -1.62 19.59 14.84
C VAL A 199 -3.07 19.62 14.32
N GLU A 200 -4.05 19.34 15.17
CA GLU A 200 -5.48 19.42 14.82
C GLU A 200 -5.89 20.83 14.37
N ALA A 201 -5.25 21.87 14.90
CA ALA A 201 -5.47 23.26 14.51
C ALA A 201 -4.67 23.70 13.27
N GLY A 202 -3.86 22.83 12.66
CA GLY A 202 -2.99 23.18 11.53
C GLY A 202 -1.75 24.00 11.90
N GLN A 203 -1.38 24.02 13.19
CA GLN A 203 -0.30 24.83 13.76
C GLN A 203 0.99 24.02 13.97
N TYR A 204 1.60 23.59 12.89
CA TYR A 204 2.86 22.82 12.88
C TYR A 204 3.78 23.29 11.75
N GLN A 205 5.04 22.88 11.81
CA GLN A 205 6.04 23.20 10.80
C GLN A 205 6.34 21.97 9.95
N ARG A 206 6.39 22.11 8.62
CA ARG A 206 7.01 21.10 7.75
C ARG A 206 8.46 21.48 7.52
N ILE A 207 9.37 20.55 7.81
CA ILE A 207 10.80 20.70 7.58
C ILE A 207 11.15 19.77 6.42
N ASN A 208 11.73 20.35 5.37
CA ASN A 208 12.24 19.62 4.21
C ASN A 208 13.68 19.17 4.44
#